data_AF-A0A2C9LCJ7-F1
#
_entry.id   AF-A0A2C9LCJ7-F1
#
_cell.length_a   1.000
_cell.length_b   1.000
_cell.length_c   1.000
_cell.angle_alpha   90.00
_cell.angle_beta   90.00
_cell.angle_gamma   90.00
#
_symmetry.space_group_name_H-M   'P 1'
#
loop_
_entity.id
_entity.type
_entity.pdbx_description
1 polymer ?
#
loop_
_entity_poly.entity_id
_entity_poly.type
_entity_poly.pdbx_seq_one_letter_code
_entity_poly.pdbx_strand_id
1 'polypeptide(L)'
;MASGFVKQSCQSGYKFDQLKGVCVPGSCIDQPNCIRFGTTDDPLYKCSDVPNSNPCKYDTVSNGVVVRDRPCPHGTAFNATLCQCSIFASYCPNGVNYLDNKTPDVSCRASVTLDFNTYPIVASSEKLGLAKLDYYFQTVGVSVLGGRGIFSTDPVTQNPSYLYNYFLNANQLRSPFALSVVFRWTKPLNGQTITLLTNDFFPRVCVPTFEVTVSYNNGVYTVNLYTVAVDELTKNRLAGSTQASIALAVDNFLETLVLFDGALSGQLIDRGPSGLSTAVTNKVLIPATQRLGDFVATNKCGLMLGKGLNGAIEKFQIREGCLDFSKVRA
;
A
#
# COMPACT_ATOMS: atom_id res chain seq x y z
N MET A 1 15.57 0.43 -9.54
CA MET A 1 15.32 1.88 -9.37
C MET A 1 13.86 2.11 -9.72
N ALA A 2 13.08 2.82 -8.91
CA ALA A 2 11.65 3.07 -9.16
C ALA A 2 11.48 4.53 -9.62
N SER A 3 10.82 4.80 -10.74
CA SER A 3 10.66 6.17 -11.27
C SER A 3 9.28 6.74 -10.95
N GLY A 4 9.22 7.95 -10.38
CA GLY A 4 8.05 8.71 -9.89
C GLY A 4 7.02 9.15 -10.92
N PHE A 5 6.97 8.50 -12.08
CA PHE A 5 6.17 8.93 -13.22
C PHE A 5 4.89 8.11 -13.30
N VAL A 6 3.77 8.81 -13.44
CA VAL A 6 2.45 8.25 -13.64
C VAL A 6 2.07 8.42 -15.11
N LYS A 7 1.64 7.33 -15.77
CA LYS A 7 1.11 7.39 -17.14
C LYS A 7 -0.27 8.05 -17.12
N GLN A 8 -0.46 9.15 -17.84
CA GLN A 8 -1.80 9.66 -18.12
C GLN A 8 -2.29 9.13 -19.47
N SER A 9 -3.49 8.56 -19.47
CA SER A 9 -4.15 8.07 -20.68
C SER A 9 -5.14 9.13 -21.13
N CYS A 10 -4.97 9.66 -22.34
CA CYS A 10 -5.99 10.47 -23.01
C CYS A 10 -6.87 9.57 -23.90
N GLN A 11 -8.10 9.99 -24.17
CA GLN A 11 -8.96 9.30 -25.13
C GLN A 11 -8.30 9.28 -26.52
N SER A 12 -8.59 8.27 -27.35
CA SER A 12 -8.06 8.21 -28.72
C SER A 12 -8.34 9.50 -29.47
N GLY A 13 -7.32 10.03 -30.16
CA GLY A 13 -7.40 11.31 -30.84
C GLY A 13 -7.12 12.54 -29.95
N TYR A 14 -6.65 12.32 -28.71
CA TYR A 14 -6.17 13.37 -27.81
C TYR A 14 -4.76 13.05 -27.27
N LYS A 15 -3.97 14.09 -27.01
CA LYS A 15 -2.69 14.07 -26.29
C LYS A 15 -2.78 14.87 -25.00
N PHE A 16 -1.97 14.56 -23.99
CA PHE A 16 -1.98 15.33 -22.75
C PHE A 16 -1.21 16.66 -22.91
N ASP A 17 -1.83 17.80 -22.56
CA ASP A 17 -1.19 19.11 -22.49
C ASP A 17 -0.65 19.31 -21.06
N GLN A 18 0.66 19.17 -20.91
CA GLN A 18 1.36 19.23 -19.63
C GLN A 18 1.20 20.58 -18.91
N LEU A 19 1.10 21.68 -19.66
CA LEU A 19 1.00 23.04 -19.10
C LEU A 19 -0.40 23.31 -18.55
N LYS A 20 -1.43 22.77 -19.21
CA LYS A 20 -2.84 22.99 -18.84
C LYS A 20 -3.42 21.89 -17.96
N GLY A 21 -2.76 20.73 -17.89
CA GLY A 21 -3.24 19.59 -17.13
C GLY A 21 -4.49 18.93 -17.72
N VAL A 22 -4.75 19.09 -19.03
CA VAL A 22 -5.94 18.56 -19.72
C VAL A 22 -5.55 17.82 -21.00
N CYS A 23 -6.39 16.89 -21.45
CA CYS A 23 -6.23 16.26 -22.77
C CYS A 23 -6.68 17.24 -23.87
N VAL A 24 -5.82 17.47 -24.87
CA VAL A 24 -6.10 18.32 -26.05
C VAL A 24 -6.09 17.46 -27.32
N PRO A 25 -6.85 17.82 -28.38
CA PRO A 25 -6.88 17.02 -29.61
C PRO A 25 -5.49 16.78 -30.22
N GLY A 26 -5.18 15.55 -30.61
CA GLY A 26 -3.90 15.12 -31.19
C GLY A 26 -3.77 13.61 -31.36
N SER A 27 -2.95 13.13 -32.29
CA SER A 27 -2.75 11.68 -32.52
C SER A 27 -1.74 11.09 -31.52
N CYS A 28 -2.19 10.18 -30.64
CA CYS A 28 -1.32 9.33 -29.83
C CYS A 28 -1.24 7.92 -30.42
N ILE A 29 -0.05 7.31 -30.37
CA ILE A 29 0.17 5.90 -30.72
C ILE A 29 0.28 5.14 -29.39
N ASP A 30 -0.69 4.29 -29.08
CA ASP A 30 -0.66 3.46 -27.88
C ASP A 30 0.52 2.48 -27.92
N GLN A 31 1.44 2.59 -26.97
CA GLN A 31 2.46 1.57 -26.72
C GLN A 31 2.01 0.73 -25.50
N PRO A 32 1.62 -0.54 -25.69
CA PRO A 32 1.00 -1.36 -24.65
C PRO A 32 1.99 -1.90 -23.59
N ASN A 33 3.32 -1.82 -23.80
CA ASN A 33 4.29 -2.41 -22.87
C ASN A 33 5.63 -1.64 -22.78
N CYS A 34 5.60 -0.35 -22.42
CA CYS A 34 6.81 0.37 -22.08
C CYS A 34 6.68 1.09 -20.72
N ILE A 35 7.23 0.48 -19.67
CA ILE A 35 7.77 1.22 -18.53
C ILE A 35 9.18 1.62 -18.97
N ARG A 36 9.35 2.87 -19.43
CA ARG A 36 10.70 3.45 -19.51
C ARG A 36 10.99 4.25 -18.25
N PHE A 37 12.13 3.92 -17.65
CA PHE A 37 12.75 4.69 -16.61
C PHE A 37 13.48 5.89 -17.23
N GLY A 38 13.26 7.07 -16.68
CA GLY A 38 14.16 8.21 -16.81
C GLY A 38 13.83 9.19 -17.93
N THR A 39 13.88 10.46 -17.53
CA THR A 39 13.81 11.73 -18.26
C THR A 39 12.43 12.28 -18.61
N THR A 40 12.37 13.60 -18.43
CA THR A 40 11.26 14.55 -18.42
C THR A 40 10.65 14.82 -19.80
N ASP A 41 10.98 14.00 -20.81
CA ASP A 41 10.77 14.36 -22.21
C ASP A 41 9.57 13.65 -22.86
N ASP A 42 8.85 12.80 -22.12
CA ASP A 42 7.55 12.27 -22.54
C ASP A 42 6.41 13.12 -21.94
N PRO A 43 5.70 13.92 -22.75
CA PRO A 43 4.63 14.80 -22.27
C PRO A 43 3.41 14.05 -21.70
N LEU A 44 3.34 12.71 -21.84
CA LEU A 44 2.28 11.87 -21.28
C LEU A 44 2.53 11.46 -19.82
N TYR A 45 3.71 11.78 -19.26
CA TYR A 45 4.08 11.39 -17.89
C TYR A 45 4.34 12.63 -17.04
N LYS A 46 3.43 12.90 -16.09
CA LYS A 46 3.58 13.99 -15.12
C LYS A 46 3.94 13.43 -13.76
N CYS A 47 4.84 14.13 -13.06
CA CYS A 47 5.11 13.87 -11.68
C CYS A 47 4.01 14.43 -10.80
N SER A 48 3.39 13.55 -10.02
CA SER A 48 2.50 13.98 -8.94
C SER A 48 3.28 14.68 -7.83
N ASP A 49 4.57 14.37 -7.67
CA ASP A 49 5.43 14.99 -6.67
C ASP A 49 6.23 16.15 -7.30
N VAL A 50 6.19 17.31 -6.69
CA VAL A 50 6.84 18.55 -7.16
C VAL A 50 7.78 19.11 -6.08
N PRO A 51 8.87 19.80 -6.48
CA PRO A 51 9.80 20.37 -5.52
C PRO A 51 9.11 21.41 -4.60
N ASN A 52 9.44 21.33 -3.31
CA ASN A 52 9.08 22.32 -2.30
C ASN A 52 10.21 23.37 -2.19
N SER A 53 9.94 24.54 -1.60
CA SER A 53 10.97 25.55 -1.33
C SER A 53 12.09 25.05 -0.41
N ASN A 54 11.79 24.09 0.46
CA ASN A 54 12.76 23.31 1.20
C ASN A 54 13.11 22.03 0.42
N PRO A 55 14.36 21.82 -0.02
CA PRO A 55 14.77 20.65 -0.81
C PRO A 55 14.68 19.33 -0.02
N CYS A 56 14.62 19.38 1.30
CA CYS A 56 14.38 18.22 2.17
C CYS A 56 12.89 17.85 2.26
N LYS A 57 12.05 18.56 1.52
CA LYS A 57 10.62 18.31 1.40
C LYS A 57 10.20 18.32 -0.06
N TYR A 58 8.99 17.84 -0.32
CA TYR A 58 8.32 17.92 -1.60
C TYR A 58 6.82 18.08 -1.38
N ASP A 59 6.13 18.55 -2.41
CA ASP A 59 4.67 18.63 -2.39
C ASP A 59 4.12 17.54 -3.31
N THR A 60 2.95 17.01 -3.00
CA THR A 60 2.22 16.12 -3.91
C THR A 60 0.99 16.85 -4.44
N VAL A 61 0.90 16.98 -5.75
CA VAL A 61 -0.26 17.52 -6.47
C VAL A 61 -1.01 16.37 -7.10
N SER A 62 -2.25 16.15 -6.64
CA SER A 62 -3.15 15.14 -7.20
C SER A 62 -4.55 15.71 -7.33
N ASN A 63 -5.12 15.70 -8.54
CA ASN A 63 -6.47 16.20 -8.84
C ASN A 63 -6.77 17.61 -8.27
N GLY A 64 -5.79 18.52 -8.34
CA GLY A 64 -5.92 19.89 -7.83
C GLY A 64 -5.74 20.04 -6.31
N VAL A 65 -5.62 18.94 -5.58
CA VAL A 65 -5.25 18.95 -4.15
C VAL A 65 -3.73 18.97 -4.03
N VAL A 66 -3.22 19.95 -3.29
CA VAL A 66 -1.78 20.08 -3.00
C VAL A 66 -1.52 19.69 -1.55
N VAL A 67 -0.82 18.58 -1.35
CA VAL A 67 -0.30 18.17 -0.05
C VAL A 67 1.10 18.73 0.09
N ARG A 68 1.28 19.71 0.98
CA ARG A 68 2.54 20.43 1.12
C ARG A 68 3.48 19.78 2.13
N ASP A 69 4.75 20.10 2.00
CA ASP A 69 5.78 19.91 3.02
C ASP A 69 6.06 18.44 3.41
N ARG A 70 5.92 17.51 2.46
CA ARG A 70 6.20 16.10 2.70
C ARG A 70 7.70 15.89 2.86
N PRO A 71 8.19 15.36 3.99
CA PRO A 71 9.62 15.20 4.22
C PRO A 71 10.20 14.13 3.30
N CYS A 72 11.41 14.38 2.81
CA CYS A 72 12.23 13.34 2.23
C CYS A 72 12.81 12.43 3.32
N PRO A 73 13.10 11.16 3.01
CA PRO A 73 13.86 10.30 3.91
C PRO A 73 15.17 10.94 4.36
N HIS A 74 15.62 10.60 5.57
CA HIS A 74 16.85 11.12 6.16
C HIS A 74 18.03 11.08 5.17
N GLY A 75 18.75 12.20 5.06
CA GLY A 75 19.93 12.31 4.21
C GLY A 75 19.61 12.37 2.71
N THR A 76 18.36 12.57 2.32
CA THR A 76 17.95 12.72 0.92
C THR A 76 17.19 14.02 0.66
N ALA A 77 17.38 14.58 -0.52
CA ALA A 77 16.63 15.71 -1.05
C ALA A 77 15.81 15.30 -2.28
N PHE A 78 14.71 16.02 -2.52
CA PHE A 78 13.81 15.76 -3.62
C PHE A 78 14.48 16.08 -4.96
N ASN A 79 14.49 15.10 -5.85
CA ASN A 79 14.97 15.23 -7.22
C ASN A 79 13.77 15.42 -8.13
N ALA A 80 13.54 16.64 -8.61
CA ALA A 80 12.43 16.96 -9.51
C ALA A 80 12.53 16.25 -10.87
N THR A 81 13.73 15.87 -11.32
CA THR A 81 13.92 15.13 -12.58
C THR A 81 13.51 13.67 -12.44
N LEU A 82 13.69 13.07 -11.25
CA LEU A 82 13.34 11.67 -10.98
C LEU A 82 12.00 11.51 -10.24
N CYS A 83 11.46 12.64 -9.77
CA CYS A 83 10.24 12.77 -8.99
C CYS A 83 10.25 11.88 -7.76
N GLN A 84 11.36 11.98 -7.03
CA GLN A 84 11.61 11.20 -5.82
C GLN A 84 12.72 11.81 -4.99
N CYS A 85 12.72 11.52 -3.70
CA CYS A 85 13.86 11.78 -2.83
C CYS A 85 15.02 10.83 -3.18
N SER A 86 16.08 11.37 -3.77
CA SER A 86 17.18 10.55 -4.31
C SER A 86 18.53 11.27 -4.36
N ILE A 87 18.56 12.59 -4.18
CA ILE A 87 19.82 13.33 -4.07
C ILE A 87 20.33 13.12 -2.66
N PHE A 88 21.52 12.53 -2.50
CA PHE A 88 22.15 12.46 -1.19
C PHE A 88 22.49 13.88 -0.72
N ALA A 89 21.90 14.28 0.41
CA ALA A 89 21.98 15.62 0.94
C ALA A 89 22.14 15.52 2.47
N SER A 90 23.39 15.54 2.94
CA SER A 90 23.71 15.48 4.38
C SER A 90 23.11 16.65 5.18
N TYR A 91 22.75 17.75 4.51
CA TYR A 91 22.05 18.90 5.08
C TYR A 91 20.53 18.72 5.20
N CYS A 92 20.01 17.55 4.85
CA CYS A 92 18.64 17.14 5.16
C CYS A 92 18.63 16.21 6.38
N PRO A 93 18.86 16.74 7.61
CA PRO A 93 18.87 15.95 8.83
C PRO A 93 17.48 15.53 9.28
N ASN A 94 16.45 16.19 8.73
CA ASN A 94 15.07 16.07 9.18
C ASN A 94 14.37 14.99 8.36
N GLY A 95 14.31 13.79 8.93
CA GLY A 95 13.55 12.67 8.42
C GLY A 95 13.79 11.46 9.31
N VAL A 96 12.77 10.63 9.48
CA VAL A 96 12.97 9.33 10.13
C VAL A 96 13.90 8.50 9.26
N ASN A 97 14.94 7.89 9.85
CA ASN A 97 15.79 6.93 9.14
C ASN A 97 15.03 5.62 8.92
N TYR A 98 14.25 5.55 7.85
CA TYR A 98 13.48 4.36 7.51
C TYR A 98 14.36 3.17 7.08
N LEU A 99 15.67 3.34 6.89
CA LEU A 99 16.59 2.21 6.66
C LEU A 99 16.68 1.31 7.89
N ASP A 100 16.51 1.86 9.09
CA ASP A 100 16.53 1.06 10.32
C ASP A 100 15.33 0.11 10.39
N ASN A 101 14.22 0.44 9.72
CA ASN A 101 13.12 -0.51 9.55
C ASN A 101 13.50 -1.73 8.69
N LYS A 102 14.55 -1.64 7.86
CA LYS A 102 15.05 -2.77 7.03
C LYS A 102 16.00 -3.69 7.77
N THR A 103 16.52 -3.27 8.91
CA THR A 103 17.45 -4.10 9.70
C THR A 103 16.76 -5.40 10.11
N PRO A 104 17.46 -6.54 10.16
CA PRO A 104 16.84 -7.77 10.62
C PRO A 104 16.34 -7.65 12.08
N ASP A 105 15.13 -8.11 12.37
CA ASP A 105 14.49 -8.07 13.69
C ASP A 105 13.86 -9.44 14.02
N VAL A 106 14.46 -10.13 14.99
CA VAL A 106 14.01 -11.45 15.48
C VAL A 106 12.70 -11.36 16.26
N SER A 107 12.41 -10.21 16.86
CA SER A 107 11.14 -9.97 17.56
C SER A 107 10.01 -9.54 16.61
N CYS A 108 10.33 -9.28 15.34
CA CYS A 108 9.37 -8.85 14.32
C CYS A 108 8.49 -7.67 14.76
N ARG A 109 9.09 -6.67 15.42
CA ARG A 109 8.39 -5.45 15.84
C ARG A 109 7.85 -4.70 14.63
N ALA A 110 6.71 -4.04 14.79
CA ALA A 110 6.09 -3.30 13.69
C ALA A 110 6.94 -2.10 13.27
N SER A 111 7.28 -2.01 11.98
CA SER A 111 7.87 -0.81 11.38
C SER A 111 6.82 0.26 11.10
N VAL A 112 5.57 -0.16 10.93
CA VAL A 112 4.40 0.72 10.81
C VAL A 112 3.22 0.06 11.52
N THR A 113 2.57 0.79 12.42
CA THR A 113 1.25 0.46 12.98
C THR A 113 0.33 1.66 12.74
N LEU A 114 -0.88 1.43 12.22
CA LEU A 114 -1.90 2.50 12.18
C LEU A 114 -2.64 2.55 13.51
N ASP A 115 -2.77 3.75 14.04
CA ASP A 115 -3.53 4.07 15.23
C ASP A 115 -4.89 4.68 14.83
N PHE A 116 -5.96 3.93 15.10
CA PHE A 116 -7.33 4.34 14.89
C PHE A 116 -7.99 4.86 16.19
N ASN A 117 -7.23 5.39 17.15
CA ASN A 117 -7.79 6.08 18.32
C ASN A 117 -8.06 7.57 18.08
N THR A 118 -7.46 8.15 17.05
CA THR A 118 -7.57 9.58 16.75
C THR A 118 -7.83 9.83 15.26
N TYR A 119 -8.42 10.99 14.95
CA TYR A 119 -8.54 11.51 13.59
C TYR A 119 -7.89 12.91 13.54
N PRO A 120 -6.93 13.17 12.62
CA PRO A 120 -6.46 12.29 11.55
C PRO A 120 -5.74 11.04 12.07
N ILE A 121 -5.80 9.95 11.29
CA ILE A 121 -5.16 8.67 11.61
C ILE A 121 -3.65 8.87 11.71
N VAL A 122 -3.05 8.29 12.75
CA VAL A 122 -1.61 8.38 13.02
C VAL A 122 -0.95 7.03 12.70
N ALA A 123 0.30 7.06 12.24
CA ALA A 123 1.14 5.87 12.18
C ALA A 123 2.24 5.93 13.24
N SER A 124 2.64 4.79 13.80
CA SER A 124 3.75 4.65 14.74
C SER A 124 4.71 3.54 14.29
N SER A 125 5.90 3.49 14.87
CA SER A 125 6.88 2.42 14.67
C SER A 125 7.41 1.93 16.01
N GLU A 126 7.06 0.69 16.36
CA GLU A 126 7.62 0.01 17.53
C GLU A 126 9.12 -0.24 17.33
N LYS A 127 9.53 -0.52 16.09
CA LYS A 127 10.91 -0.83 15.75
C LYS A 127 11.85 0.37 15.95
N LEU A 128 11.38 1.57 15.62
CA LEU A 128 12.11 2.82 15.78
C LEU A 128 11.84 3.50 17.14
N GLY A 129 10.92 2.97 17.95
CA GLY A 129 10.48 3.60 19.20
C GLY A 129 9.76 4.94 18.97
N LEU A 130 9.15 5.14 17.81
CA LEU A 130 8.49 6.38 17.42
C LEU A 130 6.97 6.25 17.58
N ALA A 131 6.41 7.05 18.47
CA ALA A 131 4.96 7.12 18.66
C ALA A 131 4.21 7.74 17.47
N LYS A 132 4.90 8.53 16.63
CA LYS A 132 4.35 9.14 15.43
C LYS A 132 5.37 9.10 14.28
N LEU A 133 4.93 8.61 13.14
CA LEU A 133 5.60 8.70 11.85
C LEU A 133 4.96 9.82 11.03
N ASP A 134 5.77 10.54 10.27
CA ASP A 134 5.30 11.60 9.38
C ASP A 134 4.72 11.04 8.06
N TYR A 135 3.76 10.11 8.19
CA TYR A 135 3.00 9.61 7.06
C TYR A 135 1.73 10.42 6.86
N TYR A 136 1.48 10.75 5.60
CA TYR A 136 0.24 11.35 5.18
C TYR A 136 -0.75 10.28 4.73
N PHE A 137 -1.99 10.45 5.17
CA PHE A 137 -3.11 9.59 4.82
C PHE A 137 -4.17 10.41 4.09
N GLN A 138 -4.59 9.92 2.93
CA GLN A 138 -5.82 10.37 2.29
C GLN A 138 -6.94 9.40 2.68
N THR A 139 -8.03 9.94 3.19
CA THR A 139 -9.22 9.20 3.61
C THR A 139 -10.38 9.51 2.68
N VAL A 140 -11.05 8.47 2.16
CA VAL A 140 -12.31 8.61 1.41
C VAL A 140 -13.31 7.64 2.02
N GLY A 141 -14.42 8.15 2.56
CA GLY A 141 -15.40 7.31 3.25
C GLY A 141 -14.84 6.58 4.47
N VAL A 142 -13.83 7.16 5.15
CA VAL A 142 -13.20 6.61 6.37
C VAL A 142 -13.44 7.55 7.54
N SER A 143 -13.97 7.01 8.62
CA SER A 143 -14.05 7.68 9.93
C SER A 143 -13.37 6.83 11.00
N VAL A 144 -13.27 7.34 12.21
CA VAL A 144 -12.67 6.63 13.36
C VAL A 144 -13.71 6.52 14.47
N LEU A 145 -13.94 5.31 14.97
CA LEU A 145 -14.87 5.06 16.07
C LEU A 145 -14.41 3.87 16.92
N GLY A 146 -14.22 4.11 18.22
CA GLY A 146 -13.90 3.05 19.19
C GLY A 146 -12.60 2.29 18.89
N GLY A 147 -11.53 3.01 18.50
CA GLY A 147 -10.24 2.39 18.16
C GLY A 147 -10.22 1.69 16.80
N ARG A 148 -11.18 1.97 15.91
CA ARG A 148 -11.32 1.33 14.60
C ARG A 148 -11.51 2.36 13.49
N GLY A 149 -10.92 2.10 12.33
CA GLY A 149 -11.25 2.80 11.10
C GLY A 149 -12.54 2.22 10.52
N ILE A 150 -13.59 3.03 10.41
CA ILE A 150 -14.88 2.65 9.84
C ILE A 150 -14.90 3.06 8.37
N PHE A 151 -15.12 2.09 7.50
CA PHE A 151 -15.13 2.26 6.05
C PHE A 151 -16.57 2.16 5.56
N SER A 152 -17.03 3.18 4.83
CA SER A 152 -18.37 3.22 4.23
C SER A 152 -18.28 3.77 2.82
N THR A 153 -18.58 2.92 1.85
CA THR A 153 -18.82 3.30 0.46
C THR A 153 -20.02 4.23 0.42
N ASP A 154 -19.92 5.31 -0.33
CA ASP A 154 -21.02 6.25 -0.49
C ASP A 154 -22.17 5.56 -1.24
N PRO A 155 -23.38 5.46 -0.66
CA PRO A 155 -24.50 4.76 -1.28
C PRO A 155 -25.04 5.47 -2.53
N VAL A 156 -24.83 6.78 -2.65
CA VAL A 156 -25.33 7.61 -3.76
C VAL A 156 -24.34 7.58 -4.92
N THR A 157 -23.07 7.87 -4.65
CA THR A 157 -22.05 7.95 -5.71
C THR A 157 -21.42 6.60 -6.03
N GLN A 158 -21.64 5.57 -5.19
CA GLN A 158 -20.97 4.26 -5.25
C GLN A 158 -19.44 4.39 -5.22
N ASN A 159 -18.91 5.52 -4.75
CA ASN A 159 -17.48 5.73 -4.63
C ASN A 159 -16.93 4.84 -3.51
N PRO A 160 -15.96 3.96 -3.80
CA PRO A 160 -15.42 3.05 -2.81
C PRO A 160 -14.75 3.83 -1.69
N SER A 161 -15.00 3.42 -0.45
CA SER A 161 -14.20 3.85 0.69
C SER A 161 -12.76 3.35 0.54
N TYR A 162 -11.77 4.12 1.01
CA TYR A 162 -10.39 3.67 1.15
C TYR A 162 -9.58 4.61 2.03
N LEU A 163 -8.51 4.05 2.62
CA LEU A 163 -7.43 4.79 3.26
C LEU A 163 -6.19 4.63 2.39
N TYR A 164 -5.68 5.71 1.83
CA TYR A 164 -4.47 5.69 1.02
C TYR A 164 -3.30 6.27 1.80
N ASN A 165 -2.26 5.46 1.96
CA ASN A 165 -1.02 5.79 2.64
C ASN A 165 0.11 5.91 1.62
N TYR A 166 0.81 7.03 1.61
CA TYR A 166 1.92 7.26 0.69
C TYR A 166 3.23 6.55 1.10
N PHE A 167 3.21 5.68 2.10
CA PHE A 167 4.36 4.91 2.60
C PHE A 167 5.19 4.27 1.48
N LEU A 168 4.55 3.57 0.54
CA LEU A 168 5.27 2.87 -0.55
C LEU A 168 5.76 3.79 -1.67
N ASN A 169 5.31 5.05 -1.75
CA ASN A 169 5.82 5.98 -2.77
C ASN A 169 7.34 6.22 -2.61
N ALA A 170 7.82 6.17 -1.36
CA ALA A 170 9.23 6.32 -1.03
C ALA A 170 9.87 5.07 -0.40
N ASN A 171 9.12 3.97 -0.22
CA ASN A 171 9.61 2.79 0.50
C ASN A 171 9.41 1.49 -0.28
N GLN A 172 10.45 0.64 -0.29
CA GLN A 172 10.43 -0.67 -0.93
C GLN A 172 10.31 -1.80 0.10
N LEU A 173 9.26 -2.62 0.03
CA LEU A 173 9.16 -3.80 0.89
C LEU A 173 10.18 -4.86 0.46
N ARG A 174 11.18 -5.11 1.32
CA ARG A 174 12.23 -6.11 1.12
C ARG A 174 11.96 -7.33 1.98
N SER A 175 12.22 -8.51 1.42
CA SER A 175 12.24 -9.76 2.17
C SER A 175 13.28 -9.70 3.31
N PRO A 176 12.98 -10.27 4.50
CA PRO A 176 11.69 -10.81 4.89
C PRO A 176 10.76 -9.72 5.47
N PHE A 177 9.46 -9.80 5.19
CA PHE A 177 8.47 -8.94 5.82
C PHE A 177 7.13 -9.64 6.09
N ALA A 178 6.35 -9.05 7.00
CA ALA A 178 4.97 -9.45 7.27
C ALA A 178 4.03 -8.23 7.25
N LEU A 179 2.81 -8.43 6.77
CA LEU A 179 1.71 -7.46 6.80
C LEU A 179 0.52 -8.10 7.51
N SER A 180 -0.08 -7.41 8.47
CA SER A 180 -1.27 -7.90 9.16
C SER A 180 -2.38 -6.87 9.05
N VAL A 181 -3.58 -7.33 8.66
CA VAL A 181 -4.81 -6.54 8.65
C VAL A 181 -5.89 -7.30 9.39
N VAL A 182 -6.46 -6.69 10.43
CA VAL A 182 -7.64 -7.21 11.14
C VAL A 182 -8.83 -6.38 10.72
N PHE A 183 -9.75 -6.97 9.98
CA PHE A 183 -10.90 -6.27 9.43
C PHE A 183 -12.19 -7.07 9.60
N ARG A 184 -13.30 -6.36 9.55
CA ARG A 184 -14.66 -6.91 9.52
C ARG A 184 -15.38 -6.33 8.33
N TRP A 185 -16.02 -7.20 7.54
CA TRP A 185 -16.90 -6.80 6.45
C TRP A 185 -18.35 -6.92 6.91
N THR A 186 -19.05 -5.80 7.00
CA THR A 186 -20.44 -5.74 7.44
C THR A 186 -21.35 -6.09 6.27
N LYS A 187 -22.21 -7.11 6.45
CA LYS A 187 -23.22 -7.54 5.47
C LYS A 187 -22.68 -7.73 4.04
N PRO A 188 -21.62 -8.54 3.82
CA PRO A 188 -21.13 -8.83 2.48
C PRO A 188 -22.20 -9.56 1.66
N LEU A 189 -22.32 -9.20 0.38
CA LEU A 189 -23.20 -9.91 -0.55
C LEU A 189 -22.48 -11.13 -1.13
N ASN A 190 -23.23 -12.19 -1.43
CA ASN A 190 -22.65 -13.38 -2.08
C ASN A 190 -22.05 -13.02 -3.44
N GLY A 191 -20.82 -13.48 -3.68
CA GLY A 191 -20.04 -13.18 -4.89
C GLY A 191 -19.35 -11.80 -4.87
N GLN A 192 -19.54 -11.01 -3.81
CA GLN A 192 -18.90 -9.70 -3.69
C GLN A 192 -17.40 -9.86 -3.41
N THR A 193 -16.59 -8.97 -4.01
CA THR A 193 -15.14 -8.89 -3.79
C THR A 193 -14.74 -7.47 -3.43
N ILE A 194 -13.82 -7.33 -2.48
CA ILE A 194 -13.15 -6.08 -2.12
C ILE A 194 -11.65 -6.20 -2.31
N THR A 195 -10.98 -5.06 -2.49
CA THR A 195 -9.52 -5.00 -2.45
C THR A 195 -9.12 -4.52 -1.07
N LEU A 196 -8.73 -5.45 -0.20
CA LEU A 196 -8.33 -5.15 1.17
C LEU A 196 -7.03 -4.34 1.19
N LEU A 197 -6.08 -4.69 0.32
CA LEU A 197 -4.79 -4.03 0.24
C LEU A 197 -4.32 -4.00 -1.21
N THR A 198 -3.87 -2.86 -1.71
CA THR A 198 -3.24 -2.78 -3.04
C THR A 198 -2.28 -1.62 -3.09
N ASN A 199 -1.24 -1.70 -3.89
CA ASN A 199 -0.40 -0.55 -4.20
C ASN A 199 -0.82 0.11 -5.52
N ASP A 200 -2.11 0.33 -5.68
CA ASP A 200 -2.69 1.08 -6.78
C ASP A 200 -3.34 2.36 -6.24
N PHE A 201 -3.23 3.45 -6.99
CA PHE A 201 -3.95 4.70 -6.71
C PHE A 201 -5.23 4.75 -7.55
N PHE A 202 -6.35 5.08 -6.92
CA PHE A 202 -7.66 5.01 -7.56
C PHE A 202 -7.81 6.13 -8.61
N PRO A 203 -8.38 5.85 -9.80
CA PRO A 203 -8.94 4.57 -10.27
C PRO A 203 -8.01 3.82 -11.24
N ARG A 204 -6.94 3.18 -10.76
CA ARG A 204 -5.94 2.45 -11.57
C ARG A 204 -4.93 3.33 -12.29
N VAL A 205 -4.34 4.22 -11.51
CA VAL A 205 -3.24 5.06 -11.96
C VAL A 205 -1.93 4.26 -12.04
N CYS A 206 -1.78 3.19 -11.24
CA CYS A 206 -0.66 2.26 -11.31
C CYS A 206 -1.09 0.85 -11.67
N VAL A 207 -0.20 0.10 -12.32
CA VAL A 207 -0.34 -1.36 -12.39
C VAL A 207 0.02 -1.92 -10.99
N PRO A 208 -0.90 -2.61 -10.30
CA PRO A 208 -0.62 -3.15 -8.98
C PRO A 208 0.47 -4.22 -9.07
N THR A 209 1.43 -4.16 -8.16
CA THR A 209 2.48 -5.18 -7.98
C THR A 209 2.36 -5.89 -6.65
N PHE A 210 1.40 -5.48 -5.82
CA PHE A 210 1.01 -6.14 -4.60
C PHE A 210 -0.47 -5.92 -4.38
N GLU A 211 -1.23 -7.00 -4.21
CA GLU A 211 -2.67 -6.94 -4.02
C GLU A 211 -3.16 -8.06 -3.10
N VAL A 212 -4.11 -7.73 -2.24
CA VAL A 212 -4.85 -8.64 -1.36
C VAL A 212 -6.33 -8.39 -1.63
N THR A 213 -6.99 -9.35 -2.25
CA THR A 213 -8.43 -9.30 -2.51
C THR A 213 -9.17 -10.28 -1.61
N VAL A 214 -10.34 -9.90 -1.15
CA VAL A 214 -11.20 -10.74 -0.32
C VAL A 214 -12.54 -10.88 -1.02
N SER A 215 -12.96 -12.11 -1.29
CA SER A 215 -14.29 -12.43 -1.81
C SER A 215 -15.12 -13.17 -0.76
N TYR A 216 -16.42 -12.91 -0.73
CA TYR A 216 -17.36 -13.59 0.17
C TYR A 216 -18.37 -14.43 -0.62
N ASN A 217 -18.56 -15.69 -0.21
CA ASN A 217 -19.57 -16.57 -0.78
C ASN A 217 -20.13 -17.51 0.28
N ASN A 218 -21.42 -17.38 0.60
CA ASN A 218 -22.16 -18.28 1.49
C ASN A 218 -21.45 -18.59 2.83
N GLY A 219 -21.00 -17.55 3.55
CA GLY A 219 -20.32 -17.71 4.85
C GLY A 219 -18.83 -18.05 4.77
N VAL A 220 -18.27 -18.13 3.56
CA VAL A 220 -16.85 -18.40 3.33
C VAL A 220 -16.18 -17.17 2.75
N TYR A 221 -15.11 -16.72 3.41
CA TYR A 221 -14.22 -15.68 2.90
C TYR A 221 -13.06 -16.37 2.18
N THR A 222 -12.78 -15.96 0.95
CA THR A 222 -11.59 -16.37 0.21
C THR A 222 -10.67 -15.18 0.06
N VAL A 223 -9.44 -15.32 0.52
CA VAL A 223 -8.42 -14.28 0.42
C VAL A 223 -7.41 -14.73 -0.63
N ASN A 224 -7.24 -13.90 -1.65
CA ASN A 224 -6.24 -14.07 -2.70
C ASN A 224 -5.14 -13.03 -2.52
N LEU A 225 -3.90 -13.52 -2.50
CA LEU A 225 -2.69 -12.72 -2.42
C LEU A 225 -2.03 -12.73 -3.78
N TYR A 226 -1.61 -11.58 -4.27
CA TYR A 226 -0.86 -11.43 -5.51
C TYR A 226 0.34 -10.51 -5.29
N THR A 227 1.48 -10.87 -5.86
CA THR A 227 2.63 -9.98 -5.91
C THR A 227 3.47 -10.19 -7.17
N VAL A 228 4.12 -9.12 -7.60
CA VAL A 228 5.26 -9.14 -8.50
C VAL A 228 6.49 -8.85 -7.66
N ALA A 229 7.41 -9.79 -7.57
CA ALA A 229 8.69 -9.61 -6.90
C ALA A 229 9.82 -9.45 -7.92
N VAL A 230 10.97 -8.98 -7.45
CA VAL A 230 12.19 -8.85 -8.24
C VAL A 230 13.32 -9.54 -7.52
N ASP A 231 14.06 -10.36 -8.25
CA ASP A 231 15.30 -10.97 -7.78
C ASP A 231 16.44 -9.95 -7.81
N GLU A 232 17.18 -9.82 -6.71
CA GLU A 232 18.18 -8.76 -6.55
C GLU A 232 19.39 -8.96 -7.48
N LEU A 233 19.75 -10.21 -7.78
CA LEU A 233 20.92 -10.52 -8.60
C LEU A 233 20.61 -10.40 -10.09
N THR A 234 19.55 -11.08 -10.54
CA THR A 234 19.17 -11.19 -11.95
C THR A 234 18.32 -10.02 -12.43
N LYS A 235 17.69 -9.28 -11.50
CA LYS A 235 16.69 -8.24 -11.78
C LYS A 235 15.45 -8.76 -12.51
N ASN A 236 15.27 -10.08 -12.57
CA ASN A 236 14.08 -10.70 -13.15
C ASN A 236 12.85 -10.36 -12.31
N ARG A 237 11.72 -10.15 -12.99
CA ARG A 237 10.43 -9.91 -12.36
C ARG A 237 9.60 -11.18 -12.45
N LEU A 238 9.17 -11.71 -11.31
CA LEU A 238 8.29 -12.87 -11.25
C LEU A 238 6.99 -12.48 -10.55
N ALA A 239 5.87 -12.86 -11.15
CA ALA A 239 4.56 -12.72 -10.56
C ALA A 239 4.14 -14.06 -9.92
N GLY A 240 3.44 -13.97 -8.79
CA GLY A 240 2.88 -15.12 -8.11
C GLY A 240 1.61 -14.76 -7.37
N SER A 241 0.71 -15.73 -7.27
CA SER A 241 -0.50 -15.63 -6.48
C SER A 241 -0.73 -16.90 -5.68
N THR A 242 -1.39 -16.75 -4.54
CA THR A 242 -1.83 -17.85 -3.67
C THR A 242 -3.09 -17.44 -2.94
N GLN A 243 -3.90 -18.40 -2.53
CA GLN A 243 -5.16 -18.13 -1.86
C GLN A 243 -5.48 -19.16 -0.79
N ALA A 244 -6.32 -18.77 0.15
CA ALA A 244 -7.00 -19.71 1.04
C ALA A 244 -8.41 -19.21 1.37
N SER A 245 -9.24 -20.12 1.89
CA SER A 245 -10.60 -19.83 2.28
C SER A 245 -10.82 -20.19 3.74
N ILE A 246 -11.63 -19.39 4.45
CA ILE A 246 -12.00 -19.62 5.85
C ILE A 246 -13.51 -19.41 6.01
N ALA A 247 -14.18 -20.37 6.63
CA ALA A 247 -15.57 -20.22 7.04
C ALA A 247 -15.62 -19.36 8.32
N LEU A 248 -16.43 -18.31 8.29
CA LEU A 248 -16.48 -17.29 9.31
C LEU A 248 -17.90 -16.74 9.43
N ALA A 249 -18.37 -16.52 10.67
CA ALA A 249 -19.66 -15.87 10.88
C ALA A 249 -19.66 -14.46 10.26
N VAL A 250 -20.80 -14.08 9.66
CA VAL A 250 -21.00 -12.70 9.21
C VAL A 250 -20.81 -11.77 10.41
N ASP A 251 -20.04 -10.71 10.23
CA ASP A 251 -19.65 -9.73 11.27
C ASP A 251 -18.55 -10.15 12.27
N ASN A 252 -17.93 -11.32 12.13
CA ASN A 252 -16.65 -11.57 12.83
C ASN A 252 -15.50 -10.80 12.16
N PHE A 253 -14.46 -10.51 12.93
CA PHE A 253 -13.20 -9.99 12.41
C PHE A 253 -12.35 -11.12 11.84
N LEU A 254 -11.84 -10.90 10.63
CA LEU A 254 -10.84 -11.73 9.98
C LEU A 254 -9.49 -11.03 10.06
N GLU A 255 -8.49 -11.71 10.63
CA GLU A 255 -7.10 -11.33 10.42
C GLU A 255 -6.57 -11.98 9.15
N THR A 256 -6.02 -11.15 8.27
CA THR A 256 -5.21 -11.58 7.14
C THR A 256 -3.76 -11.22 7.41
N LEU A 257 -2.93 -12.24 7.61
CA LEU A 257 -1.48 -12.12 7.73
C LEU A 257 -0.83 -12.52 6.40
N VAL A 258 -0.13 -11.59 5.76
CA VAL A 258 0.67 -11.82 4.57
C VAL A 258 2.14 -11.91 4.97
N LEU A 259 2.84 -12.91 4.45
CA LEU A 259 4.24 -13.17 4.72
C LEU A 259 5.00 -13.21 3.39
N PHE A 260 6.19 -12.63 3.39
CA PHE A 260 7.09 -12.69 2.25
C PHE A 260 8.53 -12.86 2.73
N ASP A 261 9.11 -14.02 2.47
CA ASP A 261 10.52 -14.38 2.70
C ASP A 261 11.25 -14.71 1.38
N GLY A 262 10.65 -14.28 0.27
CA GLY A 262 11.04 -14.63 -1.08
C GLY A 262 10.00 -15.48 -1.78
N ALA A 263 9.14 -16.17 -1.04
CA ALA A 263 7.87 -16.70 -1.52
C ALA A 263 6.71 -15.92 -0.86
N LEU A 264 5.59 -15.77 -1.57
CA LEU A 264 4.38 -15.18 -1.00
C LEU A 264 3.59 -16.26 -0.27
N SER A 265 3.26 -16.03 0.99
CA SER A 265 2.44 -16.93 1.81
C SER A 265 1.61 -16.13 2.83
N GLY A 266 0.89 -16.82 3.71
CA GLY A 266 0.12 -16.13 4.73
C GLY A 266 -0.70 -17.03 5.63
N GLN A 267 -1.63 -16.40 6.35
CA GLN A 267 -2.53 -17.05 7.29
C GLN A 267 -3.80 -16.22 7.45
N LEU A 268 -4.93 -16.92 7.61
CA LEU A 268 -6.24 -16.39 7.95
C LEU A 268 -6.60 -16.81 9.37
N ILE A 269 -7.12 -15.89 10.18
CA ILE A 269 -7.51 -16.15 11.57
C ILE A 269 -8.88 -15.53 11.83
N ASP A 270 -9.81 -16.32 12.38
CA ASP A 270 -11.03 -15.80 12.98
C ASP A 270 -10.68 -15.15 14.34
N ARG A 271 -10.84 -13.82 14.43
CA ARG A 271 -10.63 -13.04 15.65
C ARG A 271 -11.92 -12.80 16.44
N GLY A 272 -13.01 -13.44 16.05
CA GLY A 272 -14.31 -13.32 16.67
C GLY A 272 -14.96 -11.94 16.45
N PRO A 273 -16.10 -11.67 17.08
CA PRO A 273 -16.85 -10.43 16.89
C PRO A 273 -16.15 -9.19 17.48
N SER A 274 -15.22 -9.37 18.43
CA SER A 274 -14.51 -8.28 19.10
C SER A 274 -13.21 -7.86 18.41
N GLY A 275 -12.63 -8.68 17.55
CA GLY A 275 -11.31 -8.43 16.92
C GLY A 275 -10.10 -8.63 17.86
N LEU A 276 -10.33 -8.54 19.18
CA LEU A 276 -9.33 -8.63 20.24
C LEU A 276 -9.19 -10.04 20.85
N SER A 277 -9.95 -11.03 20.37
CA SER A 277 -9.90 -12.37 20.95
C SER A 277 -8.52 -13.01 20.76
N THR A 278 -7.88 -13.37 21.87
CA THR A 278 -6.70 -14.24 21.90
C THR A 278 -7.07 -15.70 21.71
N ALA A 279 -8.34 -16.07 21.96
CA ALA A 279 -8.85 -17.39 21.65
C ALA A 279 -9.08 -17.50 20.14
N VAL A 280 -8.11 -18.11 19.46
CA VAL A 280 -8.19 -18.43 18.03
C VAL A 280 -9.16 -19.61 17.86
N THR A 281 -10.33 -19.34 17.31
CA THR A 281 -11.37 -20.35 17.05
C THR A 281 -11.10 -21.14 15.77
N ASN A 282 -10.52 -20.48 14.76
CA ASN A 282 -10.21 -21.08 13.47
C ASN A 282 -9.00 -20.38 12.82
N LYS A 283 -8.12 -21.18 12.21
CA LYS A 283 -6.90 -20.73 11.53
C LYS A 283 -6.69 -21.53 10.26
N VAL A 284 -6.41 -20.84 9.16
CA VAL A 284 -6.09 -21.47 7.87
C VAL A 284 -4.78 -20.90 7.35
N LEU A 285 -3.87 -21.77 6.90
CA LEU A 285 -2.62 -21.33 6.26
C LEU A 285 -2.88 -21.04 4.78
N ILE A 286 -2.31 -19.94 4.29
CA ILE A 286 -2.23 -19.67 2.85
C ILE A 286 -0.91 -20.29 2.36
N PRO A 287 -0.96 -21.26 1.44
CA PRO A 287 0.24 -21.98 1.01
C PRO A 287 1.23 -21.03 0.36
N ALA A 288 2.53 -21.33 0.52
CA ALA A 288 3.58 -20.57 -0.12
C ALA A 288 3.57 -20.77 -1.64
N THR A 289 3.81 -19.70 -2.38
CA THR A 289 4.15 -19.80 -3.80
C THR A 289 5.55 -20.41 -3.97
N GLN A 290 5.96 -20.62 -5.22
CA GLN A 290 7.39 -20.71 -5.53
C GLN A 290 8.12 -19.42 -5.13
N ARG A 291 9.46 -19.47 -5.04
CA ARG A 291 10.29 -18.26 -4.83
C ARG A 291 10.09 -17.28 -6.00
N LEU A 292 9.78 -16.03 -5.68
CA LEU A 292 9.48 -14.95 -6.62
C LEU A 292 10.60 -13.91 -6.72
N GLY A 293 11.40 -13.72 -5.67
CA GLY A 293 12.49 -12.72 -5.64
C GLY A 293 12.80 -12.23 -4.23
N ASP A 294 13.59 -11.16 -4.10
CA ASP A 294 14.07 -10.69 -2.79
C ASP A 294 13.31 -9.45 -2.29
N PHE A 295 12.57 -8.78 -3.15
CA PHE A 295 11.72 -7.65 -2.77
C PHE A 295 10.49 -7.52 -3.68
N VAL A 296 9.43 -6.93 -3.15
CA VAL A 296 8.24 -6.59 -3.95
C VAL A 296 8.63 -5.52 -4.96
N ALA A 297 8.25 -5.72 -6.22
CA ALA A 297 8.45 -4.74 -7.26
C ALA A 297 7.73 -3.45 -6.86
N THR A 298 8.47 -2.37 -6.68
CA THR A 298 7.87 -1.10 -6.32
C THR A 298 7.19 -0.49 -7.53
N ASN A 299 5.92 -0.12 -7.35
CA ASN A 299 5.35 0.99 -8.09
C ASN A 299 5.34 2.21 -7.15
N LYS A 300 5.27 3.42 -7.70
CA LYS A 300 5.28 4.66 -6.91
C LYS A 300 3.93 4.99 -6.30
N CYS A 301 2.93 4.15 -6.56
CA CYS A 301 1.69 4.24 -5.84
C CYS A 301 1.93 3.83 -4.39
N GLY A 302 1.35 4.63 -3.50
CA GLY A 302 1.18 4.30 -2.10
C GLY A 302 0.29 3.09 -1.92
N LEU A 303 0.10 2.74 -0.67
CA LEU A 303 -0.71 1.62 -0.24
C LEU A 303 -2.14 2.06 0.00
N MET A 304 -3.08 1.49 -0.74
CA MET A 304 -4.50 1.64 -0.51
C MET A 304 -5.01 0.50 0.36
N LEU A 305 -5.70 0.84 1.44
CA LEU A 305 -6.27 -0.07 2.41
C LEU A 305 -7.81 0.04 2.37
N GLY A 306 -8.48 -1.11 2.36
CA GLY A 306 -9.93 -1.22 2.54
C GLY A 306 -10.77 -0.73 1.35
N LYS A 307 -10.27 -0.81 0.11
CA LYS A 307 -11.01 -0.34 -1.07
C LYS A 307 -12.31 -1.11 -1.27
N GLY A 308 -13.43 -0.40 -1.17
CA GLY A 308 -14.78 -0.97 -1.31
C GLY A 308 -15.28 -1.70 -0.05
N LEU A 309 -14.54 -1.61 1.06
CA LEU A 309 -14.96 -2.18 2.33
C LEU A 309 -16.13 -1.38 2.90
N ASN A 310 -17.23 -2.06 3.19
CA ASN A 310 -18.27 -1.55 4.09
C ASN A 310 -18.12 -2.28 5.41
N GLY A 311 -17.49 -1.64 6.40
CA GLY A 311 -17.10 -2.35 7.62
C GLY A 311 -16.07 -1.60 8.45
N ALA A 312 -15.17 -2.35 9.09
CA ALA A 312 -14.19 -1.79 10.00
C ALA A 312 -12.81 -2.43 9.82
N ILE A 313 -11.76 -1.65 10.03
CA ILE A 313 -10.39 -2.15 10.22
C ILE A 313 -9.95 -1.76 11.62
N GLU A 314 -9.54 -2.75 12.39
CA GLU A 314 -9.10 -2.57 13.77
C GLU A 314 -7.58 -2.48 13.87
N LYS A 315 -6.87 -3.23 13.02
CA LYS A 315 -5.40 -3.30 13.03
C LYS A 315 -4.87 -3.28 11.61
N PHE A 316 -3.86 -2.46 11.37
CA PHE A 316 -3.01 -2.55 10.19
C PHE A 316 -1.56 -2.39 10.63
N GLN A 317 -0.72 -3.36 10.27
CA GLN A 317 0.69 -3.36 10.66
C GLN A 317 1.59 -3.89 9.55
N ILE A 318 2.77 -3.28 9.44
CA ILE A 318 3.87 -3.69 8.57
C ILE A 318 5.07 -4.02 9.45
N ARG A 319 5.73 -5.15 9.19
CA ARG A 319 6.91 -5.64 9.90
C ARG A 319 8.00 -5.96 8.89
N GLU A 320 8.95 -5.05 8.73
CA GLU A 320 10.07 -5.22 7.82
C GLU A 320 11.27 -5.85 8.52
N GLY A 321 12.04 -6.67 7.81
CA GLY A 321 13.18 -7.40 8.34
C GLY A 321 12.81 -8.49 9.35
N CYS A 322 11.56 -8.97 9.35
CA CYS A 322 11.08 -9.96 10.32
C CYS A 322 11.74 -11.33 10.10
N LEU A 323 12.65 -11.73 11.00
CA LEU A 323 13.41 -12.98 10.85
C LEU A 323 12.68 -14.22 11.39
N ASP A 324 11.71 -14.04 12.28
CA ASP A 324 10.97 -15.14 12.92
C ASP A 324 9.46 -14.95 12.75
N PHE A 325 8.90 -15.54 11.69
CA PHE A 325 7.46 -15.48 11.46
C PHE A 325 6.63 -16.20 12.53
N SER A 326 7.22 -17.01 13.41
CA SER A 326 6.48 -17.61 14.51
C SER A 326 5.96 -16.53 15.49
N LYS A 327 6.62 -15.38 15.57
CA LYS A 327 6.21 -14.24 16.41
C LYS A 327 4.95 -13.53 15.92
N VAL A 328 4.62 -13.67 14.64
CA VAL A 328 3.46 -12.99 14.02
C VAL A 328 2.33 -13.95 13.68
N ARG A 329 2.58 -15.27 13.69
CA ARG A 329 1.57 -16.32 13.41
C ARG A 329 0.69 -16.70 14.61
N ALA A 330 0.88 -16.02 15.74
CA ALA A 330 0.23 -16.28 17.03
C ALA A 330 -1.29 -16.02 17.02
#